data_AF-D2TY00-F1
#
_entry.id   AF-D2TY00-F1
#
_cell.length_a   1.000
_cell.length_b   1.000
_cell.length_c   1.000
_cell.angle_alpha   90.00
_cell.angle_beta   90.00
_cell.angle_gamma   90.00
#
_symmetry.space_group_name_H-M   'P 1'
#
loop_
_entity.id
_entity.type
_entity.pdbx_description
1 polymer ?
#
loop_
_entity_poly.entity_id
_entity_poly.type
_entity_poly.pdbx_seq_one_letter_code
_entity_poly.pdbx_strand_id
1 'polypeptide(L)' 'MTINTYLFNMYAYHIQKGENMKVSKPSSVRFPDEIETLLRKLANKSDRSYSKEIVSRVRRTLKEDGLINA' A
#
# COMPACT_ATOMS: atom_id res chain seq x y z
N MET A 1 13.68 19.38 6.43
CA MET A 1 12.68 18.38 6.88
C MET A 1 11.30 19.00 6.72
N THR A 2 10.62 18.76 5.61
CA THR A 2 9.33 19.40 5.32
C THR A 2 8.22 18.57 5.95
N ILE A 3 7.62 19.07 7.03
CA ILE A 3 6.47 18.41 7.66
C ILE A 3 5.28 18.56 6.70
N ASN A 4 4.67 17.46 6.31
CA ASN A 4 3.47 17.46 5.48
C ASN A 4 2.29 18.01 6.31
N THR A 5 2.02 19.29 6.16
CA THR A 5 1.02 20.05 6.91
C THR A 5 -0.42 19.65 6.55
N TYR A 6 -0.63 19.02 5.38
CA TYR A 6 -1.97 18.58 4.97
C TYR A 6 -2.54 17.53 5.93
N LEU A 7 -1.74 16.52 6.29
CA LEU A 7 -2.17 15.47 7.22
C LEU A 7 -2.45 16.06 8.61
N PHE A 8 -1.57 16.91 9.12
CA PHE A 8 -1.75 17.57 10.42
C PHE A 8 -3.02 18.44 10.45
N ASN A 9 -3.26 19.23 9.42
CA ASN A 9 -4.44 20.08 9.33
C ASN A 9 -5.73 19.25 9.23
N MET A 10 -5.70 18.14 8.50
CA MET A 10 -6.83 17.22 8.39
C MET A 10 -7.16 16.56 9.75
N TYR A 11 -6.14 16.11 10.49
CA TYR A 11 -6.33 15.56 11.85
C TYR A 11 -6.87 16.60 12.83
N ALA A 12 -6.31 17.81 12.82
CA ALA A 12 -6.77 18.89 13.70
C ALA A 12 -8.25 19.24 13.45
N TYR A 13 -8.66 19.29 12.19
CA TYR A 13 -10.04 19.59 11.80
C TYR A 13 -11.05 18.55 12.33
N HIS A 14 -10.75 17.25 12.21
CA HIS A 14 -11.67 16.21 12.70
C HIS A 14 -11.71 16.10 14.22
N ILE A 15 -10.59 16.34 14.91
CA ILE A 15 -10.55 16.42 16.38
C ILE A 15 -11.41 17.58 16.89
N GLN A 16 -11.32 18.77 16.25
CA GLN A 16 -12.16 19.92 16.60
C GLN A 16 -13.66 19.68 16.37
N LYS A 17 -14.01 18.88 15.36
CA LYS A 17 -15.40 18.53 15.02
C LYS A 17 -16.03 17.46 15.91
N GLY A 18 -15.26 16.82 16.80
CA GLY A 18 -15.75 15.75 17.68
C GLY A 18 -16.08 14.44 16.94
N GLU A 19 -15.60 14.30 15.70
CA GLU A 19 -15.78 13.08 14.90
C GLU A 19 -14.65 12.10 15.22
N ASN A 20 -15.00 10.87 15.64
CA ASN A 20 -14.03 9.78 15.69
C ASN A 20 -13.59 9.45 14.26
N MET A 21 -12.43 9.97 13.83
CA MET A 21 -11.80 9.52 12.59
C MET A 21 -11.64 8.00 12.67
N LYS A 22 -12.31 7.26 11.77
CA LYS A 22 -11.86 5.92 11.43
C LYS A 22 -10.44 6.09 10.91
N VAL A 23 -9.46 5.83 11.76
CA VAL A 23 -8.05 5.82 11.37
C VAL A 23 -7.94 4.76 10.27
N SER A 24 -7.91 5.21 9.02
CA SER A 24 -7.65 4.35 7.88
C SER A 24 -6.35 3.64 8.19
N LYS A 25 -6.38 2.31 8.33
CA LYS A 25 -5.13 1.55 8.47
C LYS A 25 -4.22 2.00 7.31
N PRO A 26 -2.94 2.35 7.58
CA PRO A 26 -2.04 2.76 6.51
C PRO A 26 -2.10 1.71 5.41
N SER A 27 -2.66 2.09 4.27
CA SER A 27 -3.00 1.17 3.17
C SER A 27 -1.82 0.93 2.24
N SER A 28 -0.69 1.60 2.51
CA SER A 28 0.53 1.48 1.73
C SER A 28 1.59 0.70 2.49
N VAL A 29 1.87 -0.51 2.01
CA VAL A 29 3.12 -1.19 2.31
C VAL A 29 4.22 -0.41 1.58
N ARG A 30 5.19 0.14 2.33
CA ARG A 30 6.41 0.70 1.73
C ARG A 30 7.41 -0.42 1.51
N PHE A 31 7.81 -0.60 0.26
CA PHE A 31 8.90 -1.49 -0.08
C PHE A 31 10.23 -0.71 -0.08
N PRO A 32 11.37 -1.38 0.16
CA PRO A 32 12.67 -0.79 -0.16
C PRO A 32 12.74 -0.36 -1.63
N ASP A 33 13.43 0.74 -1.93
CA ASP A 33 13.45 1.37 -3.26
C ASP A 33 13.86 0.40 -4.39
N GLU A 34 14.82 -0.48 -4.10
CA GLU A 34 15.28 -1.51 -5.03
C GLU A 34 14.16 -2.49 -5.42
N ILE A 35 13.39 -2.93 -4.42
CA ILE A 35 12.26 -3.84 -4.59
C ILE A 35 11.11 -3.14 -5.29
N GLU A 36 10.80 -1.90 -4.92
CA GLU A 36 9.78 -1.11 -5.60
C GLU A 36 10.10 -0.95 -7.10
N THR A 37 11.35 -0.61 -7.42
CA THR A 37 11.82 -0.47 -8.79
C THR A 37 11.67 -1.77 -9.58
N LEU A 38 12.05 -2.90 -8.97
CA LEU A 38 11.91 -4.21 -9.59
C LEU A 38 10.44 -4.56 -9.86
N LEU A 39 9.57 -4.38 -8.86
CA LEU A 39 8.13 -4.64 -8.97
C LEU A 39 7.47 -3.77 -10.04
N ARG A 40 7.86 -2.49 -10.15
CA ARG A 40 7.36 -1.60 -11.21
C ARG A 40 7.81 -2.06 -12.60
N LYS A 41 9.07 -2.46 -12.76
CA LYS A 41 9.57 -3.02 -14.03
C LYS A 41 8.80 -4.29 -14.43
N LEU A 42 8.52 -5.17 -13.47
CA LEU A 42 7.78 -6.41 -13.70
C LEU A 42 6.32 -6.14 -14.07
N ALA A 43 5.66 -5.22 -13.36
CA ALA A 43 4.30 -4.80 -13.67
C ALA A 43 4.18 -4.28 -15.12
N ASN A 44 5.12 -3.41 -15.54
CA ASN A 44 5.17 -2.89 -16.91
C ASN A 44 5.41 -3.99 -17.96
N LYS A 45 6.28 -4.97 -17.67
CA LYS A 45 6.54 -6.10 -18.58
C LYS A 45 5.34 -7.03 -18.75
N SER A 46 4.49 -7.14 -17.74
CA SER A 46 3.31 -8.02 -17.74
C SER A 46 2.01 -7.31 -18.09
N ASP A 47 2.06 -6.05 -18.54
CA ASP A 47 0.90 -5.19 -18.82
C ASP A 47 -0.10 -5.15 -17.65
N ARG A 48 0.43 -5.00 -16.43
CA ARG A 48 -0.34 -4.96 -15.18
C ARG A 48 -0.06 -3.69 -14.41
N SER A 49 -1.03 -3.25 -13.62
CA SER A 49 -0.77 -2.21 -12.63
C SER A 49 0.14 -2.74 -11.52
N TYR A 50 0.95 -1.84 -10.94
CA TYR A 50 1.85 -2.15 -9.83
C TYR A 50 1.16 -2.91 -8.69
N SER A 51 -0.02 -2.45 -8.28
CA SER A 51 -0.80 -3.12 -7.23
C SER A 51 -1.26 -4.52 -7.61
N LYS A 52 -1.67 -4.74 -8.87
CA LYS A 52 -2.05 -6.09 -9.36
C LYS A 52 -0.86 -7.04 -9.37
N GLU A 53 0.32 -6.54 -9.71
CA GLU A 53 1.54 -7.35 -9.70
C GLU A 53 1.91 -7.80 -8.28
N ILE A 54 1.83 -6.90 -7.30
CA ILE A 54 2.05 -7.24 -5.88
C ILE A 54 1.06 -8.32 -5.43
N VAL A 55 -0.24 -8.09 -5.66
CA VAL A 55 -1.30 -9.05 -5.27
C VAL A 55 -1.09 -10.40 -5.96
N SER A 56 -0.72 -10.41 -7.23
CA SER A 56 -0.44 -11.64 -7.98
C SER A 56 0.71 -12.42 -7.35
N ARG A 57 1.79 -11.75 -6.96
CA ARG A 57 2.96 -12.39 -6.33
C ARG A 57 2.63 -12.97 -4.96
N VAL A 58 1.97 -12.18 -4.11
CA VAL A 58 1.53 -12.64 -2.79
C VAL A 58 0.61 -13.84 -2.93
N ARG A 59 -0.37 -13.80 -3.85
CA ARG A 59 -1.24 -14.96 -4.11
C ARG A 59 -0.47 -16.18 -4.58
N ARG A 60 0.56 -16.00 -5.42
CA ARG A 60 1.38 -17.12 -5.91
C ARG A 60 2.14 -17.78 -4.76
N THR A 61 2.82 -16.98 -3.93
CA THR A 61 3.55 -17.48 -2.76
C THR A 61 2.62 -18.17 -1.77
N LEU A 62 1.46 -17.59 -1.45
CA LEU A 62 0.49 -18.22 -0.54
C LEU A 62 -0.08 -19.55 -1.08
N LYS A 63 -0.18 -19.70 -2.40
CA LYS A 63 -0.57 -20.97 -3.05
C LYS A 63 0.57 -21.99 -2.97
N GLU A 64 1.81 -21.56 -3.25
CA GLU A 64 3.02 -22.40 -3.15
C GLU A 64 3.20 -22.92 -1.71
N ASP A 65 2.86 -22.10 -0.71
CA ASP A 65 2.92 -22.46 0.71
C ASP A 65 1.70 -23.30 1.18
N GLY A 66 0.72 -23.57 0.31
CA GLY A 66 -0.49 -24.32 0.65
C GLY A 66 -1.45 -23.61 1.60
N LEU A 67 -1.27 -22.30 1.81
CA LEU A 67 -2.08 -21.49 2.74
C LEU A 67 -3.42 -21.06 2.14
N ILE A 68 -3.50 -20.99 0.81
CA ILE A 68 -4.74 -20.73 0.09
C ILE A 68 -4.92 -21.75 -1.02
N ASN A 69 -6.11 -22.34 -1.07
CA ASN A 69 -6.53 -23.17 -2.20
C ASN A 69 -7.11 -22.24 -3.27
N ALA A 70 -6.55 -22.34 -4.48
CA ALA A 70 -6.94 -21.56 -5.65
C ALA A 70 -8.37 -21.85 -6.09
#